data_AF-A0A7S2WJ34-F1
#
_entry.id   AF-A0A7S2WJ34-F1
#
_cell.length_a   1.000
_cell.length_b   1.000
_cell.length_c   1.000
_cell.angle_alpha   90.00
_cell.angle_beta   90.00
_cell.angle_gamma   90.00
#
_symmetry.space_group_name_H-M   'P 1'
#
loop_
_entity.id
_entity.type
_entity.pdbx_description
1 polymer ?
#
loop_
_entity_poly.entity_id
_entity_poly.type
_entity_poly.pdbx_seq_one_letter_code
_entity_poly.pdbx_strand_id
1 'polypeptide(L)'
;GVEQVVIHRRDLKRLEPNEFLNDSLIDFYLKYLSSSNASGSTTGNNTATPRVHIMSSYFYTKLTEKSPTPTSLLPQAASLAQEDKREVRRRRKEAALDAGFERVKK
;
A
#
# COMPACT_ATOMS: atom_id res chain seq x y z
N GLY A 1 -10.55 -19.23 12.20
CA GLY A 1 -9.37 -19.91 11.62
C GLY A 1 -8.16 -19.48 12.39
N VAL A 2 -7.17 -20.36 12.57
CA VAL A 2 -5.91 -19.96 13.22
C VAL A 2 -5.13 -19.11 12.23
N GLU A 3 -4.90 -17.84 12.56
CA GLU A 3 -4.12 -16.97 11.70
C GLU A 3 -2.63 -17.31 11.74
N GLN A 4 -2.14 -17.93 10.68
CA GLN A 4 -0.73 -18.25 10.51
C GLN A 4 0.06 -17.02 10.04
N VAL A 5 1.25 -16.81 10.61
CA VAL A 5 2.22 -15.83 10.12
C VAL A 5 3.33 -16.58 9.41
N VAL A 6 3.55 -16.28 8.13
CA VAL A 6 4.59 -16.90 7.31
C VAL A 6 5.86 -16.05 7.37
N ILE A 7 6.97 -16.66 7.81
CA ILE A 7 8.28 -16.00 7.89
C ILE A 7 9.18 -16.48 6.76
N HIS A 8 9.72 -15.54 5.99
CA HIS A 8 10.66 -15.78 4.92
C HIS A 8 12.08 -15.46 5.37
N ARG A 9 13.08 -16.03 4.69
CA ARG A 9 14.51 -15.74 4.98
C ARG A 9 14.87 -14.25 4.92
N ARG A 10 14.20 -13.48 4.06
CA ARG A 10 14.40 -12.02 3.96
C ARG A 10 13.92 -11.28 5.21
N ASP A 11 12.91 -11.80 5.90
CA ASP A 11 12.39 -11.21 7.13
C ASP A 11 13.44 -11.37 8.23
N LEU A 12 14.10 -12.52 8.32
CA LEU A 12 15.16 -12.77 9.31
C LEU A 12 16.35 -11.82 9.21
N LYS A 13 16.66 -11.28 8.03
CA LYS A 13 17.73 -10.26 7.87
C LYS A 13 17.45 -8.99 8.67
N ARG A 14 16.16 -8.69 8.92
CA ARG A 14 15.69 -7.53 9.69
C ARG A 14 15.97 -7.64 11.19
N LEU A 15 16.54 -8.76 11.66
CA LEU A 15 17.00 -8.94 13.03
C LEU A 15 18.44 -8.45 13.24
N GLU A 16 19.16 -8.08 12.17
CA GLU A 16 20.53 -7.58 12.28
C GLU A 16 20.57 -6.20 12.97
N PRO A 17 21.70 -5.85 13.62
CA PRO A 17 21.84 -4.56 14.29
C PRO A 17 21.58 -3.37 13.36
N ASN A 18 20.89 -2.36 13.88
CA ASN A 18 20.51 -1.13 13.16
C ASN A 18 19.51 -1.34 12.00
N GLU A 19 18.92 -2.53 11.85
CA GLU A 19 17.76 -2.72 10.98
C GLU A 19 16.46 -2.50 11.76
N PHE A 20 15.46 -1.90 11.10
CA PHE A 20 14.11 -1.86 11.65
C PHE A 20 13.48 -3.26 11.55
N LEU A 21 12.58 -3.62 12.46
CA LEU A 21 11.79 -4.84 12.28
C LEU A 21 10.76 -4.64 11.16
N ASN A 22 10.24 -5.72 10.61
CA ASN A 22 9.09 -5.67 9.69
C ASN A 22 7.84 -6.23 10.35
N ASP A 23 6.70 -5.92 9.75
CA ASP A 23 5.37 -6.29 10.23
C ASP A 23 5.25 -7.80 10.49
N SER A 24 5.79 -8.64 9.60
CA SER A 24 5.74 -10.09 9.75
C SER A 24 6.48 -10.59 11.00
N LEU A 25 7.65 -10.04 11.32
CA LEU A 25 8.38 -10.38 12.55
C LEU A 25 7.67 -9.87 13.81
N ILE A 26 7.11 -8.66 13.75
CA ILE A 26 6.36 -8.06 14.85
C ILE A 26 5.12 -8.90 15.15
N ASP A 27 4.31 -9.19 14.13
CA ASP A 27 3.08 -9.98 14.26
C ASP A 27 3.37 -11.42 14.74
N PHE A 28 4.44 -12.04 14.24
CA PHE A 28 4.87 -13.36 14.68
C PHE A 28 5.21 -13.37 16.18
N TYR A 29 6.02 -12.41 16.63
CA TYR A 29 6.47 -12.39 18.02
C TYR A 29 5.34 -12.05 18.99
N LEU A 30 4.44 -11.14 18.62
CA LEU A 30 3.25 -10.83 19.42
C LEU A 30 2.32 -12.03 19.57
N LYS A 31 2.11 -12.83 18.51
CA LYS A 31 1.34 -14.08 18.58
C LYS A 31 2.02 -15.16 19.41
N TYR A 32 3.35 -15.24 19.35
CA TYR A 32 4.12 -16.14 20.20
C TYR A 32 3.91 -15.82 21.69
N LEU A 33 4.02 -14.53 22.07
CA LEU A 33 3.81 -14.07 23.44
C LEU A 33 2.38 -14.28 23.94
N SER A 34 1.37 -14.04 23.10
CA SER A 34 -0.03 -14.26 23.50
C SER A 34 -0.33 -15.74 23.77
N SER A 35 0.27 -16.63 22.97
CA SER A 35 0.12 -18.09 23.13
C SER A 35 0.88 -18.63 24.34
N SER A 36 2.07 -18.09 24.64
CA SER A 36 2.85 -18.50 25.82
C SER A 36 2.14 -18.10 27.12
N ASN A 37 1.53 -16.91 27.17
CA ASN A 37 0.82 -16.43 28.35
C ASN A 37 -0.51 -17.16 28.61
N ALA A 38 -1.13 -17.73 27.57
CA ALA A 38 -2.34 -18.55 27.72
C ALA A 38 -2.06 -19.91 28.39
N SER A 39 -0.82 -20.39 28.35
CA SER A 39 -0.43 -21.69 28.91
C SER A 39 -0.20 -21.67 30.44
N GLY A 40 -0.18 -20.48 31.06
CA GLY A 40 0.07 -20.31 32.50
C GLY A 40 -1.17 -20.31 33.40
N SER A 41 -2.40 -20.34 32.86
CA SER A 41 -3.64 -20.32 33.65
C SER A 41 -4.52 -21.54 33.41
N THR A 42 -4.01 -22.74 33.73
CA THR A 42 -4.83 -23.95 33.80
C THR A 42 -5.42 -24.08 35.21
N THR A 43 -6.43 -23.28 35.53
CA THR A 43 -7.32 -23.54 36.67
C THR A 43 -8.76 -23.51 36.17
N GLY A 44 -9.36 -24.70 36.04
CA GLY A 44 -10.82 -24.91 36.07
C GLY A 44 -11.64 -24.35 34.90
N ASN A 45 -11.98 -25.23 33.96
CA ASN A 45 -13.16 -25.22 33.07
C ASN A 45 -13.58 -23.96 32.29
N ASN A 46 -12.83 -22.86 32.26
CA ASN A 46 -13.31 -21.66 31.59
C ASN A 46 -12.72 -21.56 30.18
N THR A 47 -13.59 -21.57 29.17
CA THR A 47 -13.30 -21.15 27.78
C THR A 47 -13.01 -19.66 27.75
N ALA A 48 -11.96 -19.25 28.46
CA ALA A 48 -11.60 -17.88 28.66
C ALA A 48 -11.29 -17.27 27.29
N THR A 49 -12.15 -16.36 26.86
CA THR A 49 -11.87 -15.48 25.74
C THR A 49 -10.50 -14.83 25.96
N PRO A 50 -9.71 -14.62 24.91
CA PRO A 50 -8.40 -14.01 25.07
C PRO A 50 -8.55 -12.67 25.79
N ARG A 51 -7.96 -12.55 26.98
CA ARG A 51 -8.01 -11.31 27.79
C ARG A 51 -7.27 -10.15 27.11
N VAL A 52 -6.49 -10.46 26.09
CA VAL A 52 -5.71 -9.53 25.29
C VAL A 52 -6.02 -9.80 23.82
N HIS A 53 -6.48 -8.77 23.10
CA HIS A 53 -6.67 -8.81 21.66
C HIS A 53 -5.60 -7.95 21.00
N ILE A 54 -4.79 -8.57 20.13
CA ILE A 54 -3.69 -7.89 19.43
C ILE A 54 -4.15 -7.63 17.99
N MET A 55 -4.16 -6.37 17.57
CA MET A 55 -4.48 -6.01 16.18
C MET A 55 -3.26 -6.27 15.30
N SER A 56 -3.47 -6.51 14.01
CA SER A 56 -2.37 -6.51 13.05
C SER A 56 -1.72 -5.13 12.94
N SER A 57 -0.45 -5.10 12.52
CA SER A 57 0.28 -3.85 12.27
C SER A 57 -0.46 -2.87 11.36
N TYR A 58 -1.24 -3.39 10.39
CA TYR A 58 -2.00 -2.60 9.43
C TYR A 58 -3.18 -1.85 10.03
N PHE A 59 -3.69 -2.28 11.19
CA PHE A 59 -4.89 -1.69 11.78
C PHE A 59 -4.74 -0.20 12.03
N TYR A 60 -3.64 0.21 12.66
CA TYR A 60 -3.40 1.62 12.98
C TYR A 60 -3.15 2.46 11.71
N THR A 61 -2.41 1.90 10.75
CA THR A 61 -2.20 2.55 9.45
C THR A 61 -3.53 2.84 8.76
N LYS A 62 -4.45 1.87 8.74
CA LYS A 62 -5.79 2.07 8.16
C LYS A 62 -6.68 2.99 8.98
N LEU A 63 -6.60 2.92 10.30
CA LEU A 63 -7.36 3.79 11.19
C LEU A 63 -6.99 5.27 11.01
N THR A 64 -5.73 5.55 10.68
CA THR A 64 -5.19 6.90 10.53
C THR A 64 -5.04 7.35 9.07
N GLU A 65 -5.41 6.50 8.11
CA GLU A 65 -5.38 6.81 6.70
C GLU A 65 -6.40 7.94 6.43
N LYS A 66 -5.89 9.14 6.13
CA LYS A 66 -6.74 10.24 5.68
C LYS A 66 -7.34 9.83 4.33
N SER A 67 -8.65 9.96 4.17
CA SER A 67 -9.28 9.77 2.88
C SER A 67 -8.57 10.65 1.85
N PRO A 68 -8.31 10.15 0.62
CA PRO A 68 -7.73 10.98 -0.41
C PRO A 68 -8.65 12.19 -0.60
N THR A 69 -8.12 13.39 -0.36
CA THR A 69 -8.83 14.59 -0.77
C THR A 69 -9.04 14.50 -2.29
N PRO A 70 -10.23 14.82 -2.81
CA PRO A 70 -10.55 14.70 -4.24
C PRO A 70 -9.59 15.51 -5.15
N THR A 71 -8.78 16.40 -4.56
CA THR A 71 -7.69 17.15 -5.20
C THR A 71 -6.60 16.28 -5.84
N SER A 72 -6.40 15.03 -5.38
CA SER A 72 -5.41 14.09 -5.94
C SER A 72 -5.70 13.63 -7.39
N LEU A 73 -6.94 13.81 -7.87
CA LEU A 73 -7.32 13.45 -9.25
C LEU A 73 -7.08 14.56 -10.28
N LEU A 74 -6.76 15.78 -9.83
CA LEU A 74 -6.51 16.93 -10.71
C LEU A 74 -5.27 16.77 -11.62
N PRO A 75 -4.14 16.19 -11.18
CA PRO A 75 -2.98 16.02 -12.05
C PRO A 75 -3.24 15.03 -13.20
N GLN A 76 -4.06 14.01 -12.98
CA GLN A 76 -4.34 12.98 -13.99
C GLN A 76 -5.32 13.48 -15.06
N ALA A 77 -6.36 14.22 -14.67
CA ALA A 77 -7.27 14.88 -15.61
C ALA A 77 -6.56 15.95 -16.46
N ALA A 78 -5.64 16.70 -15.86
CA ALA A 78 -4.82 17.69 -16.57
C ALA A 78 -3.89 17.03 -17.60
N SER A 79 -3.26 15.89 -17.25
CA SER A 79 -2.39 15.14 -18.17
C SER A 79 -3.15 14.65 -19.40
N LEU A 80 -4.31 14.02 -19.21
CA LEU A 80 -5.15 13.53 -20.32
C LEU A 80 -5.65 14.67 -21.22
N ALA A 81 -6.05 15.81 -20.64
CA ALA A 81 -6.46 16.99 -21.40
C ALA A 81 -5.29 17.63 -22.17
N GLN A 82 -4.05 17.47 -21.70
CA GLN A 82 -2.85 18.00 -22.34
C GLN A 82 -2.38 17.10 -23.49
N GLU A 83 -2.57 15.79 -23.39
CA GLU A 83 -2.35 14.81 -24.46
C GLU A 83 -3.35 15.01 -25.61
N ASP A 84 -4.64 15.19 -25.31
CA ASP A 84 -5.67 15.43 -26.33
C ASP A 84 -5.39 16.72 -27.14
N LYS A 85 -4.96 17.79 -26.46
CA LYS A 85 -4.54 19.04 -27.13
C LYS A 85 -3.28 18.90 -27.99
N ARG A 86 -2.40 17.94 -27.70
CA ARG A 86 -1.19 17.66 -28.51
C ARG A 86 -1.57 16.84 -29.74
N GLU A 87 -2.44 15.86 -29.58
CA GLU A 87 -2.94 15.01 -30.65
C GLU A 87 -3.75 15.81 -31.67
N VAL A 88 -4.64 16.70 -31.23
CA VAL A 88 -5.39 17.60 -32.13
C VAL A 88 -4.45 18.52 -32.93
N ARG A 89 -3.39 19.04 -32.30
CA ARG A 89 -2.37 19.85 -32.99
C ARG A 89 -1.58 19.03 -34.01
N ARG A 90 -1.23 17.79 -33.68
CA ARG A 90 -0.53 16.86 -34.57
C ARG A 90 -1.37 16.56 -35.80
N ARG A 91 -2.64 16.19 -35.63
CA ARG A 91 -3.58 15.92 -36.72
C ARG A 91 -3.80 17.13 -37.62
N ARG A 92 -3.95 18.33 -37.06
CA ARG A 92 -4.06 19.56 -37.86
C ARG A 92 -2.80 19.84 -38.68
N LYS A 93 -1.62 19.58 -38.12
CA LYS A 93 -0.35 19.74 -38.82
C LYS A 93 -0.18 18.72 -39.94
N GLU A 94 -0.59 17.47 -39.72
CA GLU A 94 -0.60 16.42 -40.74
C GLU A 94 -1.59 16.73 -41.87
N ALA A 95 -2.82 17.16 -41.54
CA ALA A 95 -3.81 17.56 -42.53
C ALA A 95 -3.36 18.78 -43.36
N ALA A 96 -2.64 19.73 -42.75
CA ALA A 96 -2.09 20.87 -43.48
C ALA A 96 -0.93 20.48 -44.43
N LEU A 97 -0.15 19.47 -44.07
CA LEU A 97 0.89 18.90 -44.94
C LEU A 97 0.26 18.12 -46.11
N ASP A 98 -0.77 17.33 -45.84
CA ASP A 98 -1.51 16.57 -46.86
C ASP A 98 -2.27 17.48 -47.84
N ALA A 99 -2.80 18.61 -47.34
CA ALA A 99 -3.43 19.65 -48.14
C ALA A 99 -2.45 20.51 -48.96
N GLY A 100 -1.15 20.18 -48.97
CA GLY A 100 -0.15 20.88 -49.78
C GLY A 100 0.19 22.29 -49.33
N PHE A 101 -0.06 22.64 -48.06
CA PHE A 101 0.22 23.98 -47.54
C PHE A 101 1.69 24.09 -47.12
N GLU A 102 2.57 24.46 -48.06
CA GLU A 102 3.95 24.81 -47.72
C GLU A 102 3.99 26.08 -46.86
N ARG A 103 4.73 26.01 -45.74
CA ARG A 103 5.02 27.18 -44.92
C ARG A 103 5.83 28.17 -45.75
N VAL A 104 5.18 29.22 -46.24
CA VAL A 104 5.87 30.42 -46.74
C VAL A 104 6.65 31.01 -45.57
N LYS A 105 7.97 30.74 -45.54
CA LYS A 105 8.89 31.45 -44.67
C LYS A 105 9.10 32.84 -45.29
N LYS A 106 8.70 33.89 -44.59
CA LYS A 106 9.20 35.24 -44.79
C LYS A 106 10.34 35.48 -43.82
#